data_AF-A0A7C1J7Y3-F1
#
_entry.id   AF-A0A7C1J7Y3-F1
#
_cell.length_a   1.000
_cell.length_b   1.000
_cell.length_c   1.000
_cell.angle_alpha   90.00
_cell.angle_beta   90.00
_cell.angle_gamma   90.00
#
_symmetry.space_group_name_H-M   'P 1'
#
loop_
_entity.id
_entity.type
_entity.pdbx_description
1 polymer ?
#
loop_
_entity_poly.entity_id
_entity_poly.type
_entity_poly.pdbx_seq_one_letter_code
_entity_poly.pdbx_strand_id
1 'polypeptide(L)'
;MAEKTFATINEKIRAGKAVVVTAEELVALVQEKGVRRAAQEVDVVTTGTFAPMCSSGAYFNFGHSAPRIKFYRVWLNGVPAATGLAAVDCFIGATALPEEDPLNKNHPGEFRYGGGHVIEDFVARRPVRLKAIGYGTDCY
;
A
#
# COMPACT_ATOMS: atom_id res chain seq x y z
N MET A 1 31.06 3.77 13.95
CA MET A 1 30.43 3.58 12.62
C MET A 1 29.25 4.53 12.58
N ALA A 2 29.13 5.39 11.57
CA ALA A 2 27.96 6.26 11.46
C ALA A 2 26.75 5.38 11.13
N GLU A 3 25.79 5.34 12.05
CA GLU A 3 24.56 4.58 11.89
C GLU A 3 23.74 5.20 10.74
N LYS A 4 23.38 4.41 9.73
CA LYS A 4 22.41 4.87 8.72
C LYS A 4 21.09 5.09 9.41
N THR A 5 20.56 6.31 9.30
CA THR A 5 19.24 6.65 9.84
C THR A 5 18.21 6.72 8.72
N PHE A 6 16.94 6.51 9.06
CA PHE A 6 15.84 6.72 8.12
C PHE A 6 15.81 8.14 7.55
N ALA A 7 16.16 9.15 8.34
CA ALA A 7 16.21 10.54 7.87
C ALA A 7 17.19 10.69 6.69
N THR A 8 18.39 10.15 6.84
CA THR A 8 19.44 10.19 5.82
C THR A 8 19.05 9.40 4.57
N ILE A 9 18.43 8.22 4.73
CA ILE A 9 17.93 7.42 3.59
C ILE A 9 16.83 8.17 2.85
N ASN A 10 15.87 8.78 3.56
CA ASN A 10 14.78 9.55 2.95
C ASN A 10 15.26 10.80 2.22
N GLU A 11 16.32 11.46 2.69
CA GLU A 11 16.98 12.53 1.95
C GLU A 11 17.59 12.04 0.64
N LYS A 12 18.30 10.90 0.66
CA LYS A 12 18.86 10.29 -0.55
C LYS A 12 17.77 9.87 -1.54
N ILE A 13 16.66 9.30 -1.07
CA ILE A 13 15.52 8.92 -1.92
C ILE A 13 14.95 10.17 -2.59
N ARG A 14 14.69 11.24 -1.84
CA ARG A 14 14.20 12.53 -2.38
C ARG A 14 15.17 13.16 -3.37
N ALA A 15 16.47 13.01 -3.15
CA ALA A 15 17.52 13.52 -4.02
C ALA A 15 17.83 12.61 -5.24
N GLY A 16 17.21 11.44 -5.36
CA GLY A 16 17.50 10.46 -6.42
C GLY A 16 18.90 9.83 -6.31
N LYS A 17 19.47 9.80 -5.10
CA LYS A 17 20.84 9.31 -4.81
C LYS A 17 20.87 8.02 -3.97
N ALA A 18 19.71 7.45 -3.65
CA ALA A 18 19.64 6.23 -2.88
C ALA A 18 20.16 5.04 -3.71
N VAL A 19 21.03 4.24 -3.11
CA VAL A 19 21.43 2.95 -3.69
C VAL A 19 20.36 1.92 -3.35
N VAL A 20 19.56 1.55 -4.35
CA VAL A 20 18.46 0.58 -4.24
C VAL A 20 18.88 -0.69 -4.95
N VAL A 21 18.77 -1.84 -4.27
CA VAL A 21 19.12 -3.16 -4.81
C VAL A 21 18.03 -4.18 -4.53
N THR A 22 17.97 -5.27 -5.29
CA THR A 22 17.11 -6.42 -4.98
C THR A 22 17.69 -7.28 -3.86
N ALA A 23 16.87 -8.19 -3.30
CA ALA A 23 17.34 -9.19 -2.35
C ALA A 23 18.46 -10.06 -2.93
N GLU A 24 18.34 -10.46 -4.20
CA GLU A 24 19.33 -11.27 -4.91
C GLU A 24 20.64 -10.51 -5.11
N GLU A 25 20.57 -9.24 -5.51
CA GLU A 25 21.75 -8.36 -5.66
C GLU A 25 22.47 -8.14 -4.33
N LEU A 26 21.72 -8.02 -3.23
CA LEU A 26 22.30 -7.91 -1.89
C LEU A 26 23.10 -9.16 -1.52
N VAL A 27 22.59 -10.36 -1.81
CA VAL A 27 23.30 -11.62 -1.52
C VAL A 27 24.64 -11.66 -2.24
N ALA A 28 24.68 -11.29 -3.52
CA ALA A 28 25.92 -11.21 -4.29
C ALA A 28 26.90 -10.17 -3.70
N LEU A 29 26.40 -8.96 -3.37
CA LEU A 29 27.20 -7.90 -2.73
C LEU A 29 27.81 -8.33 -1.40
N VAL A 30 27.05 -9.06 -0.57
CA VAL A 30 27.53 -9.57 0.72
C VAL A 30 28.59 -10.65 0.51
N GLN A 31 28.44 -11.52 -0.49
CA GLN A 31 29.45 -12.54 -0.82
C GLN A 31 30.76 -11.91 -1.31
N GLU A 32 30.69 -10.85 -2.11
CA GLU A 32 31.87 -10.16 -2.65
C GLU A 32 32.57 -9.27 -1.60
N LYS A 33 31.79 -8.47 -0.87
CA LYS A 33 32.31 -7.34 -0.06
C LYS A 33 32.18 -7.53 1.44
N GLY A 34 31.43 -8.54 1.87
CA GLY A 34 31.08 -8.77 3.27
C GLY A 34 29.96 -7.87 3.78
N VAL A 35 29.27 -8.35 4.83
CA VAL A 35 28.05 -7.73 5.40
C VAL A 35 28.24 -6.26 5.77
N ARG A 36 29.36 -5.92 6.42
CA ARG A 36 29.60 -4.54 6.90
C ARG A 36 29.69 -3.54 5.75
N ARG A 37 30.34 -3.91 4.65
CA ARG A 37 30.55 -3.02 3.51
C ARG A 37 29.28 -2.92 2.66
N ALA A 38 28.60 -4.04 2.43
CA ALA A 38 27.30 -4.06 1.77
C ALA A 38 26.28 -3.17 2.49
N ALA A 39 26.20 -3.23 3.83
CA ALA A 39 25.31 -2.37 4.61
C ALA A 39 25.66 -0.86 4.54
N GLN A 40 26.93 -0.53 4.34
CA GLN A 40 27.36 0.86 4.14
C GLN A 40 26.99 1.39 2.76
N GLU A 41 27.07 0.55 1.72
CA GLU A 41 26.82 0.95 0.34
C GLU A 41 25.31 0.97 0.01
N VAL A 42 24.54 -0.01 0.46
CA VAL A 42 23.11 -0.18 0.13
C VAL A 42 22.20 0.64 1.04
N ASP A 43 21.32 1.46 0.46
CA ASP A 43 20.37 2.29 1.21
C ASP A 43 18.99 1.63 1.34
N VAL A 44 18.53 0.94 0.29
CA VAL A 44 17.23 0.24 0.28
C VAL A 44 17.41 -1.12 -0.38
N VAL A 45 16.81 -2.14 0.23
CA VAL A 45 16.71 -3.48 -0.35
C VAL A 45 15.26 -3.70 -0.73
N THR A 46 15.00 -3.90 -2.01
CA THR A 46 13.68 -4.26 -2.51
C THR A 46 13.54 -5.78 -2.53
N THR A 47 12.51 -6.28 -1.87
CA THR A 47 12.14 -7.68 -1.94
C THR A 47 10.82 -7.78 -2.69
N GLY A 48 10.63 -8.89 -3.41
CA GLY A 48 9.39 -9.17 -4.11
C GLY A 48 9.26 -10.67 -4.29
N THR A 49 8.06 -11.19 -4.06
CA THR A 49 7.73 -12.58 -4.37
C THR A 49 6.62 -12.58 -5.41
N PHE A 50 6.78 -13.39 -6.46
CA PHE A 50 5.72 -13.64 -7.44
C PHE A 50 5.22 -15.06 -7.24
N ALA A 51 4.18 -15.20 -6.43
CA ALA A 51 3.42 -16.42 -6.27
C ALA A 51 1.94 -16.08 -6.49
N PRO A 52 1.08 -17.06 -6.83
CA PRO A 52 -0.36 -16.90 -6.67
C PRO A 52 -0.65 -16.62 -5.19
N MET A 53 -0.67 -15.34 -4.83
CA MET A 53 -0.89 -14.90 -3.45
C MET A 53 -2.38 -14.91 -3.17
N CYS A 54 -2.81 -15.89 -2.37
CA CYS A 54 -4.06 -15.78 -1.63
C CYS A 54 -3.96 -14.60 -0.65
N SER A 55 -5.00 -13.78 -0.56
CA SER A 55 -5.10 -12.65 0.39
C SER A 55 -4.27 -11.40 0.07
N SER A 56 -4.35 -10.89 -1.16
CA SER A 56 -3.77 -9.57 -1.52
C SER A 56 -4.71 -8.42 -1.14
N GLY A 57 -4.16 -7.29 -0.67
CA GLY A 57 -4.92 -6.08 -0.34
C GLY A 57 -4.04 -4.93 0.13
N ALA A 58 -4.65 -3.80 0.50
CA ALA A 58 -3.95 -2.62 0.97
C ALA A 58 -4.68 -1.98 2.17
N TYR A 59 -3.90 -1.47 3.13
CA TYR A 59 -4.37 -0.75 4.31
C TYR A 59 -4.12 0.74 4.14
N PHE A 60 -5.10 1.57 4.48
CA PHE A 60 -5.01 3.02 4.40
C PHE A 60 -5.44 3.67 5.70
N ASN A 61 -4.77 4.76 6.06
CA ASN A 61 -5.23 5.74 7.03
C ASN A 61 -5.32 7.09 6.30
N PHE A 62 -6.49 7.71 6.30
CA PHE A 62 -6.73 8.95 5.52
C PHE A 62 -6.58 10.24 6.34
N GLY A 63 -6.26 10.12 7.63
CA GLY A 63 -6.27 11.27 8.55
C GLY A 63 -7.69 11.77 8.86
N HIS A 64 -7.79 12.53 9.94
CA HIS A 64 -9.08 13.04 10.42
C HIS A 64 -9.49 14.33 9.71
N SER A 65 -10.79 14.47 9.47
CA SER A 65 -11.43 15.76 9.23
C SER A 65 -11.59 16.55 10.52
N ALA A 66 -11.98 17.82 10.40
CA ALA A 66 -12.50 18.65 11.49
C ALA A 66 -13.97 19.01 11.18
N PRO A 67 -14.95 18.54 11.97
CA PRO A 67 -14.83 17.71 13.17
C PRO A 67 -14.36 16.27 12.87
N ARG A 68 -13.83 15.60 13.89
CA ARG A 68 -13.31 14.24 13.77
C ARG A 68 -14.45 13.25 13.55
N ILE A 69 -14.23 12.31 12.64
CA ILE A 69 -15.18 11.26 12.27
C ILE A 69 -14.58 9.88 12.47
N LYS A 70 -15.45 8.89 12.69
CA LYS A 70 -15.16 7.48 12.61
C LYS A 70 -15.87 6.87 11.41
N PHE A 71 -15.12 6.20 10.54
CA PHE A 71 -15.61 5.52 9.35
C PHE A 71 -16.50 4.33 9.73
N TYR A 72 -17.70 4.32 9.16
CA TYR A 72 -18.64 3.22 9.26
C TYR A 72 -18.68 2.40 7.97
N ARG A 73 -18.81 3.06 6.81
CA ARG A 73 -18.68 2.43 5.48
C ARG A 73 -17.78 3.28 4.58
N VAL A 74 -16.89 2.64 3.83
CA VAL A 74 -15.93 3.31 2.95
C VAL A 74 -15.96 2.67 1.57
N TRP A 75 -15.82 3.51 0.54
CA TRP A 75 -15.61 3.11 -0.84
C TRP A 75 -14.47 3.92 -1.43
N LEU A 76 -13.66 3.25 -2.24
CA LEU A 76 -12.57 3.82 -3.02
C LEU A 76 -12.90 3.60 -4.50
N ASN A 77 -13.16 4.68 -5.26
CA ASN A 77 -13.69 4.59 -6.63
C ASN A 77 -14.95 3.70 -6.75
N GLY A 78 -15.79 3.68 -5.72
CA GLY A 78 -16.99 2.85 -5.67
C GLY A 78 -16.77 1.38 -5.28
N VAL A 79 -15.52 0.96 -5.07
CA VAL A 79 -15.19 -0.37 -4.55
C VAL A 79 -15.21 -0.34 -3.01
N PRO A 80 -15.95 -1.24 -2.34
CA PRO A 80 -16.04 -1.26 -0.89
C PRO A 80 -14.68 -1.59 -0.24
N ALA A 81 -14.38 -0.91 0.85
CA ALA A 81 -13.23 -1.18 1.71
C ALA A 81 -13.69 -1.44 3.15
N ALA A 82 -13.09 -2.43 3.80
CA ALA A 82 -13.42 -2.83 5.17
C ALA A 82 -12.98 -1.75 6.16
N THR A 83 -13.87 -1.40 7.08
CA THR A 83 -13.67 -0.42 8.18
C THR A 83 -13.56 -1.16 9.52
N GLY A 84 -13.53 -0.43 10.63
CA GLY A 84 -13.50 -1.02 11.98
C GLY A 84 -12.11 -1.36 12.51
N LEU A 85 -11.06 -0.97 11.78
CA LEU A 85 -9.65 -1.16 12.18
C LEU A 85 -9.21 -0.08 13.18
N ALA A 86 -9.54 1.18 12.88
CA ALA A 86 -9.45 2.34 13.77
C ALA A 86 -10.46 3.40 13.30
N ALA A 87 -10.18 4.69 13.47
CA ALA A 87 -11.17 5.72 13.22
C ALA A 87 -11.33 6.10 11.74
N VAL A 88 -10.23 6.30 11.02
CA VAL A 88 -10.23 6.77 9.62
C VAL A 88 -9.41 5.83 8.73
N ASP A 89 -9.49 4.56 9.09
CA ASP A 89 -8.69 3.48 8.54
C ASP A 89 -9.60 2.54 7.75
N CYS A 90 -9.10 2.05 6.63
CA CYS A 90 -9.77 0.99 5.90
C CYS A 90 -8.80 0.05 5.19
N PHE A 91 -9.26 -1.18 4.94
CA PHE A 91 -8.55 -2.19 4.19
C PHE A 91 -9.33 -2.57 2.93
N ILE A 92 -8.68 -2.52 1.76
CA ILE A 92 -9.27 -2.98 0.50
C ILE A 92 -8.64 -4.31 0.09
N GLY A 93 -9.46 -5.31 -0.21
CA GLY A 93 -8.99 -6.57 -0.79
C GLY A 93 -8.80 -6.41 -2.30
N ALA A 94 -7.75 -6.99 -2.87
CA ALA A 94 -7.47 -6.92 -4.32
C ALA A 94 -8.59 -7.54 -5.18
N THR A 95 -9.37 -8.46 -4.61
CA THR A 95 -10.52 -9.11 -5.26
C THR A 95 -11.85 -8.43 -4.97
N ALA A 96 -11.87 -7.32 -4.23
CA ALA A 96 -13.10 -6.58 -3.95
C ALA A 96 -13.69 -6.04 -5.26
N LEU A 97 -15.01 -6.11 -5.40
CA LEU A 97 -15.75 -5.61 -6.56
C LEU A 97 -16.78 -4.58 -6.09
N PRO A 98 -17.18 -3.63 -6.95
CA PRO A 98 -18.31 -2.75 -6.68
C PRO A 98 -19.56 -3.55 -6.27
N GLU A 99 -20.37 -3.01 -5.38
CA GLU A 99 -21.58 -3.68 -4.88
C GLU A 99 -22.57 -4.05 -6.01
N GLU A 100 -22.57 -3.28 -7.10
CA GLU A 100 -23.43 -3.46 -8.28
C GLU A 100 -22.81 -4.37 -9.36
N ASP A 101 -21.61 -4.91 -9.15
CA ASP A 101 -20.98 -5.80 -10.12
C ASP A 101 -21.85 -7.07 -10.31
N PRO A 102 -22.11 -7.52 -11.56
CA PRO A 102 -22.93 -8.70 -11.80
C PRO A 102 -22.26 -10.00 -11.35
N LEU A 103 -21.00 -9.95 -10.89
CA LEU A 103 -20.16 -11.08 -10.54
C LEU A 103 -20.14 -12.09 -11.70
N ASN A 104 -20.09 -13.38 -11.36
CA ASN A 104 -20.19 -14.46 -12.33
C ASN A 104 -21.66 -14.83 -12.68
N LYS A 105 -22.64 -13.92 -12.57
CA LYS A 105 -24.03 -14.23 -12.95
C LYS A 105 -24.15 -14.67 -14.43
N ASN A 106 -23.36 -14.07 -15.31
CA ASN A 106 -23.12 -14.57 -16.67
C ASN A 106 -21.62 -14.87 -16.78
N HIS A 107 -21.25 -16.14 -16.95
CA HIS A 107 -19.86 -16.56 -16.89
C HIS A 107 -19.19 -16.54 -18.27
N PRO A 108 -17.98 -15.96 -18.41
CA PRO A 108 -17.18 -15.31 -17.36
C PRO A 108 -17.66 -13.90 -17.02
N GLY A 109 -17.61 -13.55 -15.73
CA GLY A 109 -17.82 -12.17 -15.29
C GLY A 109 -16.78 -11.22 -15.89
N GLU A 110 -17.17 -9.97 -16.12
CA GLU A 110 -16.31 -9.00 -16.81
C GLU A 110 -15.23 -8.39 -15.91
N PHE A 111 -15.51 -8.28 -14.61
CA PHE A 111 -14.57 -7.79 -13.58
C PHE A 111 -13.81 -6.51 -13.98
N ARG A 112 -14.51 -5.55 -14.61
CA ARG A 112 -13.89 -4.39 -15.29
C ARG A 112 -13.09 -3.48 -14.36
N TYR A 113 -13.47 -3.41 -13.08
CA TYR A 113 -12.81 -2.59 -12.08
C TYR A 113 -13.07 -3.12 -10.68
N GLY A 114 -12.05 -3.10 -9.82
CA GLY A 114 -12.10 -3.73 -8.50
C GLY A 114 -10.91 -3.33 -7.63
N GLY A 115 -10.72 -3.99 -6.49
CA GLY A 115 -9.73 -3.58 -5.50
C GLY A 115 -8.29 -3.59 -6.00
N GLY A 116 -7.93 -4.55 -6.86
CA GLY A 116 -6.62 -4.58 -7.51
C GLY A 116 -6.37 -3.35 -8.38
N HIS A 117 -7.39 -2.89 -9.11
CA HIS A 117 -7.32 -1.67 -9.92
C HIS A 117 -7.23 -0.41 -9.05
N VAL A 118 -7.93 -0.36 -7.91
CA VAL A 118 -7.77 0.74 -6.93
C VAL A 118 -6.34 0.80 -6.38
N ILE A 119 -5.75 -0.36 -6.05
CA ILE A 119 -4.37 -0.44 -5.56
C ILE A 119 -3.39 0.04 -6.64
N GLU A 120 -3.60 -0.39 -7.89
CA GLU A 120 -2.82 0.07 -9.04
C GLU A 120 -2.93 1.59 -9.24
N ASP A 121 -4.13 2.17 -9.12
CA ASP A 121 -4.33 3.63 -9.17
C ASP A 121 -3.47 4.36 -8.13
N PHE A 122 -3.43 3.88 -6.88
CA PHE A 122 -2.58 4.47 -5.84
C PHE A 122 -1.09 4.38 -6.19
N VAL A 123 -0.62 3.21 -6.65
CA VAL A 123 0.78 3.01 -7.04
C VAL A 123 1.16 3.92 -8.22
N ALA A 124 0.26 4.06 -9.19
CA ALA A 124 0.42 4.92 -10.36
C ALA A 124 0.21 6.41 -10.07
N ARG A 125 -0.08 6.80 -8.81
CA ARG A 125 -0.39 8.17 -8.38
C ARG A 125 -1.59 8.78 -9.11
N ARG A 126 -2.55 7.95 -9.51
CA ARG A 126 -3.82 8.41 -10.09
C ARG A 126 -4.78 8.83 -8.97
N PRO A 127 -5.63 9.84 -9.20
CA PRO A 127 -6.63 10.24 -8.21
C PRO A 127 -7.61 9.11 -7.88
N VAL A 128 -7.86 8.88 -6.59
CA VAL A 128 -8.87 7.92 -6.11
C VAL A 128 -9.92 8.68 -5.32
N ARG A 129 -11.19 8.49 -5.67
CA ARG A 129 -12.32 9.10 -4.97
C ARG A 129 -12.64 8.31 -3.70
N LEU A 130 -12.40 8.93 -2.55
CA LEU A 130 -12.87 8.45 -1.26
C LEU A 130 -14.34 8.87 -1.04
N LYS A 131 -15.20 7.89 -0.79
CA LYS A 131 -16.55 8.10 -0.24
C LYS A 131 -16.60 7.40 1.10
N ALA A 132 -17.01 8.10 2.15
CA ALA A 132 -17.20 7.51 3.47
C ALA A 132 -18.55 7.93 4.06
N ILE A 133 -19.21 6.99 4.74
CA ILE A 133 -20.26 7.26 5.71
C ILE A 133 -19.63 7.03 7.07
N GLY A 134 -19.74 8.00 7.96
CA GLY A 134 -19.18 7.94 9.31
C GLY A 134 -19.99 8.76 10.29
N TYR A 135 -19.55 8.78 11.54
CA TYR A 135 -20.17 9.53 12.62
C TYR A 135 -19.12 10.29 13.43
N GLY A 136 -19.51 11.37 14.10
CA GLY A 136 -18.59 12.18 14.90
C GLY A 136 -18.01 11.40 16.09
N THR A 137 -16.77 11.71 16.47
CA THR A 137 -16.13 11.11 17.64
C THR A 137 -15.13 12.06 18.30
N ASP A 138 -15.08 12.05 19.63
CA ASP A 138 -14.12 12.81 20.42
C ASP A 138 -12.90 11.97 20.87
N CYS A 139 -12.97 10.65 20.70
CA CYS A 139 -12.01 9.68 21.25
C CYS A 139 -10.81 9.36 20.35
N TYR A 140 -10.71 10.04 19.22
CA TYR A 140 -9.57 10.02 18.29
C TYR A 140 -9.17 11.44 17.98
#